data_AF-A0A850R7J1-F1
#
_entry.id   AF-A0A850R7J1-F1
#
_cell.length_a   1.000
_cell.length_b   1.000
_cell.length_c   1.000
_cell.angle_alpha   90.00
_cell.angle_beta   90.00
_cell.angle_gamma   90.00
#
_symmetry.space_group_name_H-M   'P 1'
#
loop_
_entity.id
_entity.type
_entity.pdbx_description
1 polymer ?
#
loop_
_entity_poly.entity_id
_entity_poly.type
_entity_poly.pdbx_seq_one_letter_code
_entity_poly.pdbx_strand_id
1 'polypeptide(L)'
;EQAAQNSKFDHDWCGVVQWAFGEKMGEEGNIGKEGKEGKKGGEGKAGTEGKEGEGKEGEDTSSQVSSDESKERKEEEREGSEGKTGREGNKGEEGIKGGDKGADMRNKQRIKLDKMLAGGFPNELICALDHQQTCEVTGVETGFDGVNYPLGGWLCPKELTRALIEQAQATGLLTLHTQSEVCKLQQESEQRWQLQFSDGQSKQHACVVIANGHRFTDFEQTAKIPAYSVRGQVSHIPTNEQLGKLKTVLCYDGYLTPENPHSHTHCIGASYDRNSVDLAFSEQNQHDNRQRLIDCLPQAEWAKSVDVSDNQARVGVRCATRDHLPFMGNVCRYDELLTQYENLKETQASADKVPVYNNLFALIGLGSRGLSSAPLVGEMMASQICGDPLPMPLSVLEALHPGRMWVRKLVKGRKV
;
A
#
# COMPACT_ATOMS: atom_id res chain seq x y z
N GLU A 1 10.00 24.04 4.81
CA GLU A 1 9.69 24.86 6.01
C GLU A 1 9.06 26.23 5.71
N GLN A 2 9.66 27.09 4.87
CA GLN A 2 9.16 28.45 4.58
C GLN A 2 7.65 28.53 4.25
N ALA A 3 7.11 27.59 3.47
CA ALA A 3 5.69 27.55 3.19
C ALA A 3 4.83 27.35 4.46
N ALA A 4 5.27 26.56 5.43
CA ALA A 4 4.53 26.38 6.69
C ALA A 4 4.51 27.63 7.58
N GLN A 5 5.46 28.56 7.40
CA GLN A 5 5.47 29.86 8.09
C GLN A 5 4.48 30.86 7.45
N ASN A 6 4.20 30.71 6.15
CA ASN A 6 3.37 31.64 5.37
C ASN A 6 1.96 31.09 5.05
N SER A 7 1.74 29.78 5.15
CA SER A 7 0.43 29.15 4.95
C SER A 7 -0.48 29.41 6.15
N LYS A 8 -1.47 30.28 5.95
CA LYS A 8 -2.69 30.25 6.75
C LYS A 8 -3.60 29.14 6.23
N PHE A 9 -4.09 28.31 7.13
CA PHE A 9 -5.14 27.34 6.87
C PHE A 9 -6.39 27.84 7.59
N ASP A 10 -7.50 27.99 6.89
CA ASP A 10 -8.74 28.53 7.45
C ASP A 10 -9.56 27.46 8.21
N HIS A 11 -8.87 26.52 8.84
CA HIS A 11 -9.38 25.44 9.69
C HIS A 11 -8.33 25.10 10.76
N ASP A 12 -8.79 24.94 12.01
CA ASP A 12 -7.92 24.54 13.11
C ASP A 12 -7.53 23.06 13.03
N TRP A 13 -6.36 22.72 13.56
CA TRP A 13 -5.95 21.33 13.79
C TRP A 13 -6.88 20.71 14.84
N CYS A 14 -7.71 19.77 14.40
CA CYS A 14 -8.87 19.28 15.16
C CYS A 14 -8.67 17.91 15.83
N GLY A 15 -7.45 17.36 15.78
CA GLY A 15 -7.17 15.96 16.13
C GLY A 15 -7.67 14.96 15.07
N VAL A 16 -7.38 13.68 15.32
CA VAL A 16 -7.94 12.52 14.62
C VAL A 16 -8.26 11.45 15.65
N VAL A 17 -9.47 10.90 15.64
CA VAL A 17 -9.88 9.79 16.53
C VAL A 17 -10.10 8.51 15.73
N GLN A 18 -9.47 7.42 16.17
CA GLN A 18 -9.66 6.07 15.65
C GLN A 18 -10.34 5.19 16.71
N TRP A 19 -11.39 4.47 16.35
CA TRP A 19 -12.12 3.59 17.28
C TRP A 19 -11.64 2.14 17.26
N ALA A 20 -11.99 1.38 18.30
CA ALA A 20 -11.93 -0.08 18.32
C ALA A 20 -13.17 -0.74 17.67
N PHE A 21 -13.47 -0.39 16.40
CA PHE A 21 -14.54 -1.02 15.61
C PHE A 21 -14.12 -2.41 15.09
N GLY A 22 -14.99 -3.13 14.38
CA GLY A 22 -14.64 -4.40 13.74
C GLY A 22 -14.35 -4.26 12.24
N GLU A 23 -13.10 -4.42 11.80
CA GLU A 23 -12.77 -4.51 10.36
C GLU A 23 -13.36 -5.81 9.76
N LYS A 24 -14.32 -5.70 8.83
CA LYS A 24 -14.49 -6.73 7.81
C LYS A 24 -13.23 -6.68 6.94
N MET A 25 -12.42 -7.74 6.96
CA MET A 25 -11.40 -7.89 5.92
C MET A 25 -12.11 -7.90 4.56
N GLY A 26 -11.90 -6.86 3.76
CA GLY A 26 -12.21 -6.91 2.33
C GLY A 26 -11.53 -8.14 1.75
N GLU A 27 -12.30 -8.98 1.06
CA GLU A 27 -11.86 -10.31 0.64
C GLU A 27 -10.50 -10.23 -0.06
N GLU A 28 -9.53 -11.00 0.43
CA GLU A 28 -8.29 -11.21 -0.31
C GLU A 28 -8.66 -11.89 -1.61
N GLY A 29 -8.69 -11.11 -2.70
CA GLY A 29 -9.01 -11.58 -4.04
C GLY A 29 -8.22 -12.85 -4.33
N ASN A 30 -8.95 -13.96 -4.40
CA ASN A 30 -8.40 -15.31 -4.31
C ASN A 30 -7.40 -15.52 -5.45
N ILE A 31 -6.09 -15.54 -5.13
CA ILE A 31 -5.04 -15.85 -6.11
C ILE A 31 -5.08 -17.36 -6.35
N GLY A 32 -6.03 -17.76 -7.19
CA GLY A 32 -6.12 -19.10 -7.73
C GLY A 32 -4.84 -19.42 -8.48
N LYS A 33 -4.12 -20.42 -8.00
CA LYS A 33 -2.99 -21.01 -8.74
C LYS A 33 -3.50 -21.51 -10.08
N GLU A 34 -2.95 -21.03 -11.18
CA GLU A 34 -3.10 -21.69 -12.48
C GLU A 34 -2.38 -23.05 -12.42
N GLY A 35 -3.14 -24.09 -12.08
CA GLY A 35 -2.72 -25.46 -12.29
C GLY A 35 -2.73 -25.76 -13.79
N LYS A 36 -1.56 -25.99 -14.38
CA LYS A 36 -1.46 -26.75 -15.62
C LYS A 36 -2.11 -28.12 -15.41
N GLU A 37 -3.23 -28.41 -16.08
CA GLU A 37 -3.54 -29.80 -16.45
C GLU A 37 -4.50 -29.92 -17.64
N GLY A 38 -4.30 -31.00 -18.39
CA GLY A 38 -4.70 -31.13 -19.79
C GLY A 38 -6.20 -31.08 -20.11
N LYS A 39 -6.49 -30.49 -21.28
CA LYS A 39 -7.69 -30.81 -22.06
C LYS A 39 -7.70 -32.31 -22.40
N LYS A 40 -8.48 -33.11 -21.67
CA LYS A 40 -9.05 -34.35 -22.21
C LYS A 40 -10.40 -34.03 -22.85
N GLY A 41 -10.40 -33.91 -24.18
CA GLY A 41 -11.64 -33.91 -24.96
C GLY A 41 -12.16 -35.33 -25.10
N GLY A 42 -13.47 -35.52 -24.90
CA GLY A 42 -14.16 -36.79 -25.11
C GLY A 42 -14.85 -36.86 -26.47
N GLU A 43 -14.70 -38.01 -27.11
CA GLU A 43 -15.60 -38.63 -28.11
C GLU A 43 -15.86 -37.94 -29.47
N GLY A 44 -15.30 -38.56 -30.51
CA GLY A 44 -15.74 -38.48 -31.90
C GLY A 44 -15.23 -39.72 -32.65
N LYS A 45 -16.13 -40.63 -33.07
CA LYS A 45 -15.77 -41.92 -33.68
C LYS A 45 -15.53 -41.84 -35.20
N ALA A 46 -14.76 -42.83 -35.67
CA ALA A 46 -14.87 -43.55 -36.96
C ALA A 46 -13.96 -43.13 -38.14
N GLY A 47 -13.32 -44.16 -38.74
CA GLY A 47 -12.61 -44.12 -40.03
C GLY A 47 -11.21 -43.48 -39.99
N THR A 48 -10.21 -43.90 -40.77
CA THR A 48 -10.12 -45.02 -41.73
C THR A 48 -8.62 -45.34 -41.98
N GLU A 49 -8.33 -46.58 -42.38
CA GLU A 49 -7.15 -47.11 -43.13
C GLU A 49 -5.88 -46.24 -43.38
N GLY A 50 -4.68 -46.86 -43.27
CA GLY A 50 -3.52 -46.41 -44.07
C GLY A 50 -2.10 -46.76 -43.57
N LYS A 51 -1.59 -47.94 -43.97
CA LYS A 51 -0.22 -48.28 -44.43
C LYS A 51 1.02 -47.53 -43.88
N GLU A 52 1.96 -48.26 -43.25
CA GLU A 52 3.25 -48.75 -43.81
C GLU A 52 4.39 -47.71 -43.88
N GLY A 53 5.59 -48.09 -43.39
CA GLY A 53 6.80 -47.26 -43.45
C GLY A 53 7.93 -47.79 -42.55
N GLU A 54 8.78 -48.67 -43.09
CA GLU A 54 9.94 -49.25 -42.40
C GLU A 54 11.13 -48.28 -42.28
N GLY A 55 12.08 -48.52 -41.35
CA GLY A 55 13.27 -47.67 -41.23
C GLY A 55 14.30 -48.02 -40.14
N LYS A 56 14.96 -49.18 -40.27
CA LYS A 56 16.38 -49.51 -39.90
C LYS A 56 17.05 -48.83 -38.68
N GLU A 57 17.41 -49.60 -37.65
CA GLU A 57 18.73 -50.25 -37.41
C GLU A 57 19.77 -49.33 -36.75
N GLY A 58 20.42 -49.83 -35.68
CA GLY A 58 21.46 -49.12 -34.93
C GLY A 58 21.67 -49.70 -33.52
N GLU A 59 22.34 -50.85 -33.43
CA GLU A 59 22.86 -51.39 -32.16
C GLU A 59 24.00 -50.50 -31.63
N ASP A 60 24.15 -50.35 -30.31
CA ASP A 60 25.16 -51.13 -29.55
C ASP A 60 24.96 -50.95 -28.02
N THR A 61 25.86 -51.50 -27.21
CA THR A 61 25.55 -52.19 -25.94
C THR A 61 26.19 -51.59 -24.67
N SER A 62 25.83 -52.20 -23.53
CA SER A 62 26.48 -52.12 -22.20
C SER A 62 26.18 -50.89 -21.33
N SER A 63 26.15 -50.99 -19.99
CA SER A 63 25.90 -52.13 -19.09
C SER A 63 25.63 -51.59 -17.67
N GLN A 64 24.73 -52.23 -16.92
CA GLN A 64 24.58 -52.00 -15.48
C GLN A 64 25.77 -52.60 -14.71
N VAL A 65 26.03 -52.13 -13.48
CA VAL A 65 26.00 -52.95 -12.25
C VAL A 65 26.20 -52.06 -11.01
N SER A 66 25.53 -52.44 -9.93
CA SER A 66 25.56 -51.86 -8.58
C SER A 66 26.69 -52.40 -7.70
N SER A 67 27.02 -51.70 -6.62
CA SER A 67 27.58 -52.33 -5.41
C SER A 67 27.09 -51.62 -4.15
N ASP A 68 26.80 -52.40 -3.12
CA ASP A 68 26.09 -52.02 -1.89
C ASP A 68 27.02 -52.20 -0.64
N GLU A 69 26.51 -51.91 0.56
CA GLU A 69 27.08 -52.24 1.89
C GLU A 69 28.36 -51.47 2.39
N SER A 70 28.57 -51.18 3.69
CA SER A 70 27.78 -51.40 4.92
C SER A 70 28.26 -50.62 6.19
N LYS A 71 27.37 -50.45 7.19
CA LYS A 71 27.58 -50.35 8.68
C LYS A 71 28.38 -49.13 9.27
N GLU A 72 28.22 -48.68 10.53
CA GLU A 72 27.44 -49.12 11.73
C GLU A 72 27.21 -47.95 12.76
N ARG A 73 26.25 -48.10 13.71
CA ARG A 73 26.04 -47.35 15.00
C ARG A 73 25.49 -45.90 14.90
N LYS A 74 24.66 -45.41 15.84
CA LYS A 74 24.29 -45.87 17.21
C LYS A 74 22.86 -45.42 17.60
N GLU A 75 22.26 -46.07 18.60
CA GLU A 75 21.08 -45.62 19.38
C GLU A 75 21.49 -44.38 20.26
N GLU A 76 20.71 -43.73 21.13
CA GLU A 76 19.38 -43.91 21.72
C GLU A 76 18.44 -42.74 21.27
N GLU A 77 17.19 -42.47 21.72
CA GLU A 77 16.34 -42.90 22.85
C GLU A 77 14.84 -42.61 22.52
N ARG A 78 13.85 -43.29 23.12
CA ARG A 78 12.40 -42.93 23.16
C ARG A 78 11.66 -43.72 24.24
N GLU A 79 11.00 -43.05 25.18
CA GLU A 79 10.00 -43.64 26.09
C GLU A 79 8.75 -42.75 26.22
N GLY A 80 7.62 -43.33 26.66
CA GLY A 80 6.43 -42.58 27.08
C GLY A 80 5.15 -42.89 26.30
N SER A 81 4.64 -44.13 26.41
CA SER A 81 3.30 -44.50 25.95
C SER A 81 2.43 -45.03 27.08
N GLU A 82 1.29 -44.39 27.32
CA GLU A 82 0.09 -44.90 28.00
C GLU A 82 -1.01 -43.82 27.81
N GLY A 83 -2.28 -44.09 27.51
CA GLY A 83 -3.00 -45.35 27.38
C GLY A 83 -4.41 -45.17 27.97
N LYS A 84 -5.48 -45.21 27.15
CA LYS A 84 -6.84 -45.42 27.66
C LYS A 84 -7.85 -45.85 26.60
N THR A 85 -8.76 -46.70 27.06
CA THR A 85 -9.80 -47.41 26.32
C THR A 85 -11.07 -46.58 26.16
N GLY A 86 -11.91 -46.95 25.19
CA GLY A 86 -13.12 -46.20 24.84
C GLY A 86 -14.31 -46.38 25.79
N ARG A 87 -15.33 -45.55 25.60
CA ARG A 87 -16.69 -45.76 26.13
C ARG A 87 -17.72 -45.15 25.19
N GLU A 88 -18.90 -45.74 25.18
CA GLU A 88 -19.96 -45.48 24.20
C GLU A 88 -20.72 -44.18 24.44
N GLY A 89 -21.25 -43.63 23.34
CA GLY A 89 -22.62 -43.12 23.24
C GLY A 89 -23.08 -42.04 24.23
N ASN A 90 -23.12 -40.79 23.74
CA ASN A 90 -24.33 -39.99 23.95
C ASN A 90 -24.61 -39.10 22.75
N LYS A 91 -25.86 -39.09 22.26
CA LYS A 91 -26.32 -38.17 21.22
C LYS A 91 -26.66 -36.82 21.88
N GLY A 92 -25.76 -35.86 21.80
CA GLY A 92 -26.02 -34.46 22.13
C GLY A 92 -26.25 -33.66 20.84
N GLU A 93 -27.24 -32.76 20.87
CA GLU A 93 -27.69 -32.00 19.70
C GLU A 93 -26.60 -31.09 19.12
N GLU A 94 -26.42 -31.10 17.79
CA GLU A 94 -25.57 -30.13 17.10
C GLU A 94 -26.23 -28.75 17.07
N GLY A 95 -26.11 -28.03 18.19
CA GLY A 95 -26.42 -26.60 18.25
C GLY A 95 -25.49 -25.82 17.31
N ILE A 96 -26.06 -25.24 16.25
CA ILE A 96 -25.33 -24.39 15.29
C ILE A 96 -24.70 -23.21 16.03
N LYS A 97 -23.40 -23.30 16.32
CA LYS A 97 -22.62 -22.17 16.86
C LYS A 97 -22.33 -21.14 15.77
N GLY A 98 -23.34 -20.33 15.47
CA GLY A 98 -23.16 -19.04 14.81
C GLY A 98 -22.44 -18.07 15.75
N GLY A 99 -21.11 -18.21 15.86
CA GLY A 99 -20.28 -17.29 16.64
C GLY A 99 -20.32 -15.88 16.06
N ASP A 100 -20.50 -14.86 16.91
CA ASP A 100 -20.53 -13.45 16.50
C ASP A 100 -19.19 -13.02 15.90
N LYS A 101 -19.12 -13.05 14.56
CA LYS A 101 -17.95 -12.58 13.79
C LYS A 101 -17.63 -11.11 14.09
N GLY A 102 -18.61 -10.29 14.48
CA GLY A 102 -18.41 -8.89 14.86
C GLY A 102 -17.62 -8.76 16.17
N ALA A 103 -17.86 -9.63 17.16
CA ALA A 103 -17.12 -9.61 18.43
C ALA A 103 -15.64 -9.94 18.24
N ASP A 104 -15.32 -10.94 17.43
CA ASP A 104 -13.94 -11.33 17.12
C ASP A 104 -13.18 -10.21 16.38
N MET A 105 -13.83 -9.51 15.44
CA MET A 105 -13.23 -8.35 14.74
C MET A 105 -12.96 -7.17 15.69
N ARG A 106 -13.91 -6.81 16.57
CA ARG A 106 -13.74 -5.74 17.57
C ARG A 106 -12.55 -6.04 18.50
N ASN A 107 -12.42 -7.30 18.94
CA ASN A 107 -11.30 -7.74 19.78
C ASN A 107 -9.94 -7.57 19.08
N LYS A 108 -9.86 -7.88 17.77
CA LYS A 108 -8.63 -7.71 16.97
C LYS A 108 -8.20 -6.25 16.82
N GLN A 109 -9.11 -5.31 16.61
CA GLN A 109 -8.76 -3.88 16.57
C GLN A 109 -8.34 -3.35 17.96
N ARG A 110 -9.01 -3.75 19.05
CA ARG A 110 -8.58 -3.37 20.40
C ARG A 110 -7.14 -3.82 20.67
N ILE A 111 -6.81 -5.09 20.42
CA ILE A 111 -5.44 -5.64 20.53
C ILE A 111 -4.41 -4.85 19.69
N LYS A 112 -4.81 -4.32 18.52
CA LYS A 112 -3.94 -3.50 17.64
C LYS A 112 -3.72 -2.10 18.23
N LEU A 113 -4.77 -1.46 18.75
CA LEU A 113 -4.67 -0.14 19.40
C LEU A 113 -3.89 -0.22 20.72
N ASP A 114 -4.15 -1.23 21.56
CA ASP A 114 -3.42 -1.47 22.81
C ASP A 114 -1.90 -1.63 22.56
N LYS A 115 -1.52 -2.32 21.47
CA LYS A 115 -0.11 -2.43 21.04
C LYS A 115 0.51 -1.11 20.60
N MET A 116 -0.27 -0.19 20.02
CA MET A 116 0.22 1.14 19.67
C MET A 116 0.42 2.01 20.91
N LEU A 117 -0.53 1.97 21.84
CA LEU A 117 -0.46 2.68 23.13
C LEU A 117 0.70 2.17 24.01
N ALA A 118 0.98 0.86 23.97
CA ALA A 118 2.12 0.25 24.65
C ALA A 118 3.51 0.69 24.11
N GLY A 119 3.55 1.49 23.03
CA GLY A 119 4.79 1.99 22.43
C GLY A 119 5.56 3.04 23.23
N GLY A 120 5.02 3.52 24.36
CA GLY A 120 5.68 4.52 25.22
C GLY A 120 5.77 5.92 24.60
N PHE A 121 4.84 6.24 23.71
CA PHE A 121 4.76 7.54 23.03
C PHE A 121 4.23 8.66 23.96
N PRO A 122 4.60 9.92 23.70
CA PRO A 122 4.01 11.07 24.40
C PRO A 122 2.52 11.22 24.08
N ASN A 123 1.73 11.67 25.07
CA ASN A 123 0.27 11.84 24.94
C ASN A 123 -0.13 12.87 23.87
N GLU A 124 0.77 13.82 23.58
CA GLU A 124 0.64 14.81 22.52
C GLU A 124 0.63 14.17 21.11
N LEU A 125 1.26 13.00 20.95
CA LEU A 125 1.26 12.23 19.71
C LEU A 125 0.06 11.28 19.64
N ILE A 126 -0.19 10.53 20.72
CA ILE A 126 -1.20 9.48 20.76
C ILE A 126 -1.67 9.26 22.21
N CYS A 127 -2.97 9.26 22.44
CA CYS A 127 -3.55 8.96 23.76
C CYS A 127 -4.79 8.07 23.64
N ALA A 128 -5.04 7.26 24.69
CA ALA A 128 -6.28 6.49 24.82
C ALA A 128 -7.40 7.41 25.31
N LEU A 129 -8.61 7.21 24.79
CA LEU A 129 -9.84 7.82 25.27
C LEU A 129 -10.82 6.72 25.70
N ASP A 130 -11.45 6.88 26.86
CA ASP A 130 -12.66 6.12 27.19
C ASP A 130 -13.85 6.58 26.32
N HIS A 131 -14.98 5.88 26.42
CA HIS A 131 -16.22 6.22 25.72
C HIS A 131 -16.69 7.67 25.94
N GLN A 132 -16.68 8.17 27.19
CA GLN A 132 -17.13 9.54 27.49
C GLN A 132 -16.19 10.57 26.85
N GLN A 133 -14.88 10.40 27.04
CA GLN A 133 -13.86 11.24 26.45
C GLN A 133 -13.92 11.22 24.91
N THR A 134 -14.23 10.07 24.32
CA THR A 134 -14.43 9.92 22.88
C THR A 134 -15.62 10.77 22.39
N CYS A 135 -16.75 10.75 23.09
CA CYS A 135 -17.91 11.60 22.77
C CYS A 135 -17.61 13.09 22.95
N GLU A 136 -16.86 13.48 23.99
CA GLU A 136 -16.48 14.88 24.25
C GLU A 136 -15.55 15.45 23.16
N VAL A 137 -14.51 14.69 22.79
CA VAL A 137 -13.51 15.05 21.78
C VAL A 137 -14.11 15.05 20.37
N THR A 138 -14.90 14.02 20.02
CA THR A 138 -15.50 13.92 18.68
C THR A 138 -16.71 14.82 18.50
N GLY A 139 -17.45 15.13 19.58
CA GLY A 139 -18.72 15.87 19.53
C GLY A 139 -19.93 15.04 19.09
N VAL A 140 -19.75 13.73 18.85
CA VAL A 140 -20.82 12.80 18.43
C VAL A 140 -20.78 11.50 19.23
N GLU A 141 -21.93 10.87 19.41
CA GLU A 141 -22.04 9.60 20.14
C GLU A 141 -21.59 8.43 19.25
N THR A 142 -20.55 7.70 19.66
CA THR A 142 -19.94 6.60 18.89
C THR A 142 -20.23 5.22 19.50
N GLY A 143 -20.52 5.14 20.80
CA GLY A 143 -20.65 3.90 21.56
C GLY A 143 -19.34 3.16 21.85
N PHE A 144 -18.17 3.76 21.58
CA PHE A 144 -16.87 3.10 21.69
C PHE A 144 -15.79 3.94 22.37
N ASP A 145 -14.86 3.27 23.05
CA ASP A 145 -13.53 3.80 23.38
C ASP A 145 -12.73 4.11 22.10
N GLY A 146 -11.75 5.01 22.21
CA GLY A 146 -10.96 5.48 21.08
C GLY A 146 -9.46 5.63 21.38
N VAL A 147 -8.72 5.87 20.31
CA VAL A 147 -7.35 6.41 20.34
C VAL A 147 -7.37 7.73 19.59
N ASN A 148 -6.88 8.78 20.23
CA ASN A 148 -6.79 10.12 19.66
C ASN A 148 -5.35 10.45 19.29
N TYR A 149 -5.18 11.19 18.20
CA TYR A 149 -3.95 11.83 17.77
C TYR A 149 -4.17 13.35 17.87
N PRO A 150 -3.88 14.00 19.02
CA PRO A 150 -4.31 15.38 19.28
C PRO A 150 -3.78 16.41 18.28
N LEU A 151 -2.55 16.22 17.78
CA LEU A 151 -1.93 17.07 16.77
C LEU A 151 -2.31 16.70 15.32
N GLY A 152 -3.22 15.74 15.14
CA GLY A 152 -3.76 15.38 13.84
C GLY A 152 -4.82 16.38 13.34
N GLY A 153 -5.31 16.13 12.13
CA GLY A 153 -6.42 16.90 11.56
C GLY A 153 -6.70 16.51 10.12
N TRP A 154 -7.45 17.36 9.43
CA TRP A 154 -7.63 17.34 7.98
C TRP A 154 -7.08 18.64 7.40
N LEU A 155 -6.86 18.66 6.09
CA LEU A 155 -6.61 19.89 5.32
C LEU A 155 -7.09 19.71 3.88
N CYS A 156 -7.24 20.79 3.12
CA CYS A 156 -7.56 20.71 1.68
C CYS A 156 -6.29 20.42 0.86
N PRO A 157 -6.07 19.17 0.36
CA PRO A 157 -4.85 18.84 -0.38
C PRO A 157 -4.73 19.62 -1.70
N LYS A 158 -5.86 19.94 -2.35
CA LYS A 158 -5.90 20.71 -3.60
C LYS A 158 -5.34 22.13 -3.42
N GLU A 159 -5.75 22.80 -2.34
CA GLU A 159 -5.28 24.15 -2.02
C GLU A 159 -3.85 24.14 -1.53
N LEU A 160 -3.48 23.19 -0.65
CA LEU A 160 -2.10 23.02 -0.20
C LEU A 160 -1.14 22.84 -1.39
N THR A 161 -1.42 21.92 -2.32
CA THR A 161 -0.56 21.70 -3.49
C THR A 161 -0.45 22.95 -4.36
N ARG A 162 -1.56 23.68 -4.58
CA ARG A 162 -1.53 24.94 -5.34
C ARG A 162 -0.67 26.00 -4.63
N ALA A 163 -0.91 26.24 -3.34
CA ALA A 163 -0.19 27.25 -2.56
C ALA A 163 1.31 26.95 -2.48
N LEU A 164 1.71 25.67 -2.35
CA LEU A 164 3.12 25.26 -2.37
C LEU A 164 3.79 25.55 -3.72
N ILE A 165 3.09 25.30 -4.84
CA ILE A 165 3.60 25.61 -6.19
C ILE A 165 3.71 27.13 -6.38
N GLU A 166 2.69 27.90 -6.00
CA GLU A 166 2.68 29.37 -6.10
C GLU A 166 3.81 29.99 -5.26
N GLN A 167 4.02 29.53 -4.02
CA GLN A 167 5.15 29.94 -3.17
C GLN A 167 6.50 29.58 -3.81
N ALA A 168 6.65 28.37 -4.35
CA ALA A 168 7.89 27.95 -5.02
C ALA A 168 8.18 28.78 -6.28
N GLN A 169 7.16 29.12 -7.08
CA GLN A 169 7.31 30.03 -8.23
C GLN A 169 7.72 31.45 -7.79
N ALA A 170 7.19 31.95 -6.67
CA ALA A 170 7.52 33.28 -6.13
C ALA A 170 9.01 33.42 -5.71
N THR A 171 9.73 32.32 -5.47
CA THR A 171 11.18 32.34 -5.24
C THR A 171 12.01 32.65 -6.50
N GLY A 172 11.41 32.53 -7.69
CA GLY A 172 12.12 32.58 -8.98
C GLY A 172 12.88 31.30 -9.33
N LEU A 173 12.95 30.30 -8.44
CA LEU A 173 13.69 29.05 -8.66
C LEU A 173 12.86 27.96 -9.36
N LEU A 174 11.52 28.05 -9.30
CA LEU A 174 10.61 27.12 -9.98
C LEU A 174 10.01 27.75 -11.25
N THR A 175 10.32 27.16 -12.41
CA THR A 175 9.54 27.36 -13.64
C THR A 175 8.53 26.23 -13.80
N LEU A 176 7.24 26.55 -13.73
CA LEU A 176 6.17 25.57 -13.93
C LEU A 176 5.82 25.43 -15.41
N HIS A 177 5.89 24.19 -15.93
CA HIS A 177 5.41 23.84 -17.26
C HIS A 177 4.22 22.87 -17.13
N THR A 178 2.99 23.37 -17.31
CA THR A 178 1.79 22.53 -17.39
C THR A 178 1.55 22.05 -18.83
N GLN A 179 0.63 21.09 -19.02
CA GLN A 179 0.29 20.52 -20.33
C GLN A 179 1.52 19.94 -21.10
N SER A 180 2.60 19.65 -20.37
CA SER A 180 3.90 19.23 -20.89
C SER A 180 4.16 17.78 -20.49
N GLU A 181 3.46 16.85 -21.14
CA GLU A 181 3.55 15.43 -20.82
C GLU A 181 4.87 14.82 -21.35
N VAL A 182 5.74 14.41 -20.44
CA VAL A 182 6.97 13.67 -20.77
C VAL A 182 6.60 12.22 -21.06
N CYS A 183 6.90 11.75 -22.26
CA CYS A 183 6.60 10.39 -22.71
C CYS A 183 7.83 9.46 -22.70
N LYS A 184 9.05 10.01 -22.64
CA LYS A 184 10.29 9.22 -22.60
C LYS A 184 11.41 9.98 -21.86
N LEU A 185 12.20 9.23 -21.11
CA LEU A 185 13.45 9.65 -20.50
C LEU A 185 14.62 8.89 -21.12
N GLN A 186 15.68 9.59 -21.51
CA GLN A 186 16.89 8.97 -22.02
C GLN A 186 18.14 9.65 -21.43
N GLN A 187 19.07 8.85 -20.92
CA GLN A 187 20.36 9.35 -20.46
C GLN A 187 21.29 9.52 -21.69
N GLU A 188 21.67 10.75 -22.01
CA GLU A 188 22.65 11.04 -23.07
C GLU A 188 24.09 10.89 -22.57
N SER A 189 24.31 11.22 -21.28
CA SER A 189 25.59 11.04 -20.58
C SER A 189 25.36 11.02 -19.07
N GLU A 190 26.41 10.74 -18.28
CA GLU A 190 26.33 10.69 -16.81
C GLU A 190 25.73 11.97 -16.18
N GLN A 191 25.87 13.12 -16.85
CA GLN A 191 25.44 14.44 -16.37
C GLN A 191 24.30 15.04 -17.21
N ARG A 192 23.64 14.25 -18.07
CA ARG A 192 22.60 14.77 -18.98
C ARG A 192 21.50 13.76 -19.28
N TRP A 193 20.27 14.20 -18.98
CA TRP A 193 19.03 13.57 -19.35
C TRP A 193 18.33 14.36 -20.45
N GLN A 194 17.82 13.64 -21.45
CA GLN A 194 16.85 14.13 -22.42
C GLN A 194 15.44 13.69 -22.00
N LEU A 195 14.55 14.66 -21.91
CA LEU A 195 13.10 14.47 -21.72
C LEU A 195 12.46 14.68 -23.08
N GLN A 196 11.75 13.67 -23.60
CA GLN A 196 10.92 13.79 -24.79
C GLN A 196 9.46 14.01 -24.36
N PHE A 197 8.79 14.96 -25.01
CA PHE A 197 7.41 15.33 -24.73
C PHE A 197 6.45 14.75 -25.79
N SER A 198 5.17 14.62 -25.44
CA SER A 198 4.14 14.03 -26.32
C SER A 198 3.83 14.88 -27.57
N ASP A 199 4.21 16.15 -27.58
CA ASP A 199 4.16 17.03 -28.76
C ASP A 199 5.37 16.89 -29.70
N GLY A 200 6.32 16.00 -29.36
CA GLY A 200 7.54 15.75 -30.11
C GLY A 200 8.72 16.68 -29.76
N GLN A 201 8.55 17.65 -28.86
CA GLN A 201 9.66 18.46 -28.37
C GLN A 201 10.57 17.65 -27.44
N SER A 202 11.81 18.13 -27.25
CA SER A 202 12.74 17.60 -26.25
C SER A 202 13.39 18.72 -25.45
N LYS A 203 13.66 18.46 -24.16
CA LYS A 203 14.48 19.32 -23.29
C LYS A 203 15.58 18.51 -22.62
N GLN A 204 16.68 19.19 -22.25
CA GLN A 204 17.81 18.58 -21.56
C GLN A 204 17.94 19.12 -20.14
N HIS A 205 18.18 18.23 -19.18
CA HIS A 205 18.34 18.56 -17.76
C HIS A 205 19.50 17.74 -17.16
N ALA A 206 20.19 18.29 -16.16
CA ALA A 206 21.29 17.59 -15.47
C ALA A 206 20.80 16.53 -14.47
N CYS A 207 19.60 16.73 -13.90
CA CYS A 207 18.98 15.89 -12.88
C CYS A 207 17.47 15.77 -13.16
N VAL A 208 16.89 14.61 -12.84
CA VAL A 208 15.47 14.29 -13.05
C VAL A 208 14.89 13.61 -11.81
N VAL A 209 13.70 14.05 -11.41
CA VAL A 209 12.92 13.44 -10.32
C VAL A 209 11.58 12.95 -10.86
N ILE A 210 11.33 11.65 -10.75
CA ILE A 210 10.06 11.01 -11.10
C ILE A 210 9.14 11.06 -9.88
N ALA A 211 8.19 12.01 -9.90
CA ALA A 211 7.17 12.19 -8.85
C ALA A 211 5.72 12.11 -9.42
N ASN A 212 5.52 11.38 -10.52
CA ASN A 212 4.26 11.30 -11.26
C ASN A 212 3.21 10.33 -10.67
N GLY A 213 3.31 10.02 -9.37
CA GLY A 213 2.30 9.26 -8.64
C GLY A 213 2.12 7.82 -9.13
N HIS A 214 0.90 7.49 -9.58
CA HIS A 214 0.56 6.13 -10.04
C HIS A 214 1.08 5.82 -11.45
N ARG A 215 1.46 6.85 -12.22
CA ARG A 215 2.00 6.74 -13.60
C ARG A 215 3.51 6.44 -13.64
N PHE A 216 4.09 6.01 -12.52
CA PHE A 216 5.53 5.70 -12.45
C PHE A 216 5.95 4.57 -13.40
N THR A 217 5.02 3.75 -13.87
CA THR A 217 5.24 2.70 -14.86
C THR A 217 5.42 3.19 -16.29
N ASP A 218 5.11 4.47 -16.56
CA ASP A 218 5.18 5.06 -17.90
C ASP A 218 6.64 5.24 -18.38
N PHE A 219 7.62 5.16 -17.47
CA PHE A 219 9.05 5.21 -17.77
C PHE A 219 9.71 3.85 -17.51
N GLU A 220 10.48 3.37 -18.49
CA GLU A 220 11.24 2.10 -18.44
C GLU A 220 12.06 1.96 -17.15
N GLN A 221 12.73 3.05 -16.75
CA GLN A 221 13.64 3.09 -15.60
C GLN A 221 12.92 2.81 -14.27
N THR A 222 11.63 3.16 -14.15
CA THR A 222 10.83 2.99 -12.92
C THR A 222 9.76 1.90 -13.04
N ALA A 223 9.49 1.37 -14.24
CA ALA A 223 8.45 0.36 -14.50
C ALA A 223 8.58 -0.95 -13.70
N LYS A 224 9.78 -1.27 -13.20
CA LYS A 224 10.00 -2.47 -12.37
C LYS A 224 9.69 -2.24 -10.88
N ILE A 225 9.64 -0.99 -10.40
CA ILE A 225 9.51 -0.69 -8.96
C ILE A 225 8.23 -1.34 -8.42
N PRO A 226 8.28 -2.13 -7.33
CA PRO A 226 7.14 -2.91 -6.84
C PRO A 226 6.14 -2.06 -6.02
N ALA A 227 5.65 -0.99 -6.65
CA ALA A 227 4.44 -0.26 -6.28
C ALA A 227 3.26 -0.71 -7.17
N TYR A 228 2.05 -0.32 -6.81
CA TYR A 228 0.84 -0.64 -7.57
C TYR A 228 -0.21 0.48 -7.46
N SER A 229 -1.04 0.60 -8.50
CA SER A 229 -2.16 1.54 -8.54
C SER A 229 -3.31 1.10 -7.64
N VAL A 230 -3.94 2.04 -6.95
CA VAL A 230 -5.19 1.81 -6.21
C VAL A 230 -6.16 2.96 -6.43
N ARG A 231 -7.22 2.72 -7.18
CA ARG A 231 -8.35 3.65 -7.34
C ARG A 231 -9.04 3.85 -5.99
N GLY A 232 -9.55 5.06 -5.77
CA GLY A 232 -10.46 5.35 -4.67
C GLY A 232 -11.34 6.55 -4.94
N GLN A 233 -12.58 6.47 -4.46
CA GLN A 233 -13.59 7.51 -4.50
C GLN A 233 -13.83 8.04 -3.08
N VAL A 234 -13.76 9.36 -2.93
CA VAL A 234 -14.14 10.11 -1.72
C VAL A 234 -15.42 10.85 -2.05
N SER A 235 -16.47 10.64 -1.26
CA SER A 235 -17.75 11.32 -1.44
C SER A 235 -17.72 12.66 -0.70
N HIS A 236 -18.26 13.71 -1.33
CA HIS A 236 -18.55 14.98 -0.65
C HIS A 236 -20.02 14.95 -0.24
N ILE A 237 -20.30 15.23 1.04
CA ILE A 237 -21.64 15.17 1.61
C ILE A 237 -21.98 16.50 2.27
N PRO A 238 -23.24 16.98 2.21
CA PRO A 238 -23.65 18.18 2.93
C PRO A 238 -23.59 17.96 4.45
N THR A 239 -23.34 19.04 5.20
CA THR A 239 -23.55 19.06 6.65
C THR A 239 -25.05 18.97 7.00
N ASN A 240 -25.36 18.64 8.24
CA ASN A 240 -26.71 18.72 8.80
C ASN A 240 -26.64 18.96 10.32
N GLU A 241 -27.78 19.20 10.99
CA GLU A 241 -27.84 19.52 12.42
C GLU A 241 -27.18 18.47 13.33
N GLN A 242 -27.14 17.20 12.91
CA GLN A 242 -26.47 16.14 13.66
C GLN A 242 -24.98 16.05 13.28
N LEU A 243 -24.66 16.15 11.99
CA LEU A 243 -23.32 15.94 11.46
C LEU A 243 -22.37 17.14 11.72
N GLY A 244 -22.90 18.36 11.72
CA GLY A 244 -22.15 19.58 12.07
C GLY A 244 -21.70 19.66 13.54
N LYS A 245 -22.11 18.70 14.37
CA LYS A 245 -21.57 18.51 15.74
C LYS A 245 -20.21 17.82 15.75
N LEU A 246 -19.80 17.21 14.63
CA LEU A 246 -18.53 16.51 14.51
C LEU A 246 -17.35 17.50 14.54
N LYS A 247 -16.53 17.40 15.57
CA LYS A 247 -15.39 18.30 15.82
C LYS A 247 -14.07 17.80 15.23
N THR A 248 -13.91 16.50 14.99
CA THR A 248 -12.62 15.86 14.69
C THR A 248 -12.74 14.89 13.51
N VAL A 249 -11.61 14.46 12.94
CA VAL A 249 -11.61 13.41 11.90
C VAL A 249 -11.83 12.06 12.55
N LEU A 250 -12.76 11.27 12.01
CA LEU A 250 -13.04 9.92 12.47
C LEU A 250 -12.40 8.90 11.54
N CYS A 251 -11.71 7.92 12.11
CA CYS A 251 -11.09 6.80 11.41
C CYS A 251 -11.74 5.48 11.84
N TYR A 252 -12.34 4.79 10.88
CA TYR A 252 -13.01 3.49 11.02
C TYR A 252 -12.62 2.57 9.84
N ASP A 253 -13.51 1.71 9.33
CA ASP A 253 -13.35 1.05 8.01
C ASP A 253 -13.55 2.05 6.86
N GLY A 254 -12.74 3.11 6.87
CA GLY A 254 -13.01 4.38 6.19
C GLY A 254 -12.65 5.57 7.07
N TYR A 255 -13.05 6.75 6.64
CA TYR A 255 -12.89 7.98 7.40
C TYR A 255 -13.99 8.99 7.06
N LEU A 256 -14.23 9.90 8.00
CA LEU A 256 -15.13 11.05 7.87
C LEU A 256 -14.45 12.29 8.46
N THR A 257 -14.40 13.38 7.70
CA THR A 257 -13.90 14.68 8.21
C THR A 257 -15.00 15.43 8.97
N PRO A 258 -14.67 16.35 9.87
CA PRO A 258 -15.61 17.37 10.31
C PRO A 258 -15.97 18.30 9.13
N GLU A 259 -16.88 19.23 9.38
CA GLU A 259 -17.37 20.17 8.36
C GLU A 259 -16.26 21.13 7.90
N ASN A 260 -16.15 21.35 6.59
CA ASN A 260 -15.43 22.51 6.07
C ASN A 260 -16.37 23.74 6.10
N PRO A 261 -16.10 24.76 6.94
CA PRO A 261 -17.02 25.89 7.13
C PRO A 261 -17.17 26.79 5.89
N HIS A 262 -16.32 26.63 4.87
CA HIS A 262 -16.41 27.39 3.62
C HIS A 262 -17.34 26.74 2.58
N SER A 263 -17.49 25.42 2.63
CA SER A 263 -18.30 24.66 1.67
C SER A 263 -19.53 24.00 2.29
N HIS A 264 -19.64 24.00 3.63
CA HIS A 264 -20.70 23.31 4.39
C HIS A 264 -20.81 21.82 4.03
N THR A 265 -19.65 21.19 3.80
CA THR A 265 -19.54 19.77 3.40
C THR A 265 -18.48 19.03 4.20
N HIS A 266 -18.65 17.71 4.28
CA HIS A 266 -17.68 16.77 4.80
C HIS A 266 -17.12 15.90 3.66
N CYS A 267 -15.92 15.35 3.84
CA CYS A 267 -15.42 14.25 3.04
C CYS A 267 -15.66 12.93 3.78
N ILE A 268 -16.37 11.99 3.15
CA ILE A 268 -16.51 10.61 3.63
C ILE A 268 -15.87 9.66 2.62
N GLY A 269 -15.08 8.69 3.09
CA GLY A 269 -14.37 7.80 2.19
C GLY A 269 -13.76 6.57 2.85
N ALA A 270 -13.05 5.74 2.09
CA ALA A 270 -12.93 5.79 0.64
C ALA A 270 -12.88 4.38 0.07
N SER A 271 -13.34 4.20 -1.17
CA SER A 271 -13.14 2.94 -1.87
C SER A 271 -11.65 2.66 -2.16
N TYR A 272 -11.36 1.39 -2.44
CA TYR A 272 -10.00 0.86 -2.49
C TYR A 272 -9.89 -0.27 -3.53
N ASP A 273 -9.91 0.10 -4.82
CA ASP A 273 -9.88 -0.87 -5.91
C ASP A 273 -8.43 -1.07 -6.37
N ARG A 274 -7.83 -2.19 -5.96
CA ARG A 274 -6.44 -2.54 -6.30
C ARG A 274 -6.28 -2.77 -7.80
N ASN A 275 -5.16 -2.32 -8.36
CA ASN A 275 -4.79 -2.44 -9.77
C ASN A 275 -5.77 -1.76 -10.75
N SER A 276 -6.66 -0.89 -10.25
CA SER A 276 -7.49 -0.02 -11.09
C SER A 276 -6.88 1.37 -11.21
N VAL A 277 -6.99 1.96 -12.40
CA VAL A 277 -6.63 3.35 -12.72
C VAL A 277 -7.84 4.16 -13.20
N ASP A 278 -9.04 3.58 -13.16
CA ASP A 278 -10.25 4.23 -13.65
C ASP A 278 -10.63 5.45 -12.80
N LEU A 279 -10.94 6.56 -13.47
CA LEU A 279 -11.34 7.83 -12.87
C LEU A 279 -12.85 8.09 -12.97
N ALA A 280 -13.62 7.20 -13.60
CA ALA A 280 -15.07 7.30 -13.64
C ALA A 280 -15.69 7.26 -12.24
N PHE A 281 -16.77 8.02 -12.05
CA PHE A 281 -17.60 7.97 -10.86
C PHE A 281 -18.33 6.62 -10.76
N SER A 282 -18.51 6.12 -9.53
CA SER A 282 -19.26 4.90 -9.23
C SER A 282 -20.33 5.16 -8.17
N GLU A 283 -21.60 4.99 -8.54
CA GLU A 283 -22.75 5.03 -7.63
C GLU A 283 -22.63 3.99 -6.51
N GLN A 284 -22.15 2.78 -6.84
CA GLN A 284 -21.93 1.74 -5.82
C GLN A 284 -20.92 2.22 -4.77
N ASN A 285 -19.77 2.79 -5.17
CA ASN A 285 -18.81 3.32 -4.22
C ASN A 285 -19.35 4.52 -3.41
N GLN A 286 -20.22 5.32 -4.01
CA GLN A 286 -20.91 6.43 -3.34
C GLN A 286 -21.78 5.92 -2.19
N HIS A 287 -22.57 4.86 -2.44
CA HIS A 287 -23.33 4.18 -1.41
C HIS A 287 -22.44 3.44 -0.40
N ASP A 288 -21.39 2.74 -0.84
CA ASP A 288 -20.48 1.99 0.04
C ASP A 288 -19.79 2.90 1.06
N ASN A 289 -19.38 4.12 0.65
CA ASN A 289 -18.73 5.09 1.54
C ASN A 289 -19.64 5.45 2.73
N ARG A 290 -20.94 5.65 2.49
CA ARG A 290 -21.96 5.82 3.53
C ARG A 290 -22.20 4.53 4.31
N GLN A 291 -22.33 3.40 3.63
CA GLN A 291 -22.69 2.13 4.27
C GLN A 291 -21.61 1.64 5.24
N ARG A 292 -20.31 1.85 4.96
CA ARG A 292 -19.22 1.51 5.88
C ARG A 292 -19.31 2.25 7.22
N LEU A 293 -19.73 3.52 7.22
CA LEU A 293 -19.96 4.28 8.45
C LEU A 293 -21.13 3.69 9.26
N ILE A 294 -22.24 3.35 8.59
CA ILE A 294 -23.42 2.75 9.23
C ILE A 294 -23.13 1.34 9.76
N ASP A 295 -22.38 0.52 9.02
CA ASP A 295 -21.92 -0.80 9.46
C ASP A 295 -21.01 -0.71 10.70
N CYS A 296 -20.20 0.35 10.81
CA CYS A 296 -19.38 0.62 12.00
C CYS A 296 -20.20 1.15 13.18
N LEU A 297 -21.21 1.99 12.92
CA LEU A 297 -22.04 2.68 13.93
C LEU A 297 -23.56 2.41 13.75
N PRO A 298 -24.04 1.16 13.86
CA PRO A 298 -25.44 0.83 13.53
C PRO A 298 -26.48 1.46 14.46
N GLN A 299 -26.08 1.91 15.65
CA GLN A 299 -26.94 2.59 16.63
C GLN A 299 -26.86 4.13 16.56
N ALA A 300 -25.98 4.69 15.73
CA ALA A 300 -25.83 6.14 15.60
C ALA A 300 -26.80 6.69 14.56
N GLU A 301 -27.82 7.44 15.01
CA GLU A 301 -28.76 8.10 14.09
C GLU A 301 -28.07 9.18 13.23
N TRP A 302 -27.04 9.85 13.76
CA TRP A 302 -26.25 10.80 12.99
C TRP A 302 -25.45 10.15 11.86
N ALA A 303 -25.02 8.89 12.00
CA ALA A 303 -24.36 8.15 10.92
C ALA A 303 -25.34 7.82 9.79
N LYS A 304 -26.61 7.57 10.14
CA LYS A 304 -27.70 7.33 9.18
C LYS A 304 -28.15 8.62 8.47
N SER A 305 -27.96 9.79 9.08
CA SER A 305 -28.30 11.09 8.50
C SER A 305 -27.34 11.58 7.41
N VAL A 306 -26.20 10.90 7.20
CA VAL A 306 -25.31 11.14 6.05
C VAL A 306 -26.09 10.97 4.74
N ASP A 307 -26.13 12.01 3.92
CA ASP A 307 -26.69 11.98 2.58
C ASP A 307 -25.57 11.93 1.53
N VAL A 308 -25.74 11.09 0.51
CA VAL A 308 -24.82 10.94 -0.62
C VAL A 308 -25.51 11.10 -1.99
N SER A 309 -26.80 11.43 -1.99
CA SER A 309 -27.70 11.42 -3.16
C SER A 309 -27.34 12.43 -4.25
N ASP A 310 -26.68 13.54 -3.90
CA ASP A 310 -26.16 14.53 -4.85
C ASP A 310 -25.03 14.00 -5.76
N ASN A 311 -24.56 12.76 -5.52
CA ASN A 311 -23.50 12.09 -6.29
C ASN A 311 -22.19 12.89 -6.43
N GLN A 312 -21.95 13.82 -5.51
CA GLN A 312 -20.71 14.59 -5.45
C GLN A 312 -19.58 13.72 -4.89
N ALA A 313 -18.50 13.59 -5.65
CA ALA A 313 -17.33 12.83 -5.26
C ALA A 313 -16.06 13.26 -6.01
N ARG A 314 -14.91 12.89 -5.45
CA ARG A 314 -13.62 12.93 -6.13
C ARG A 314 -13.08 11.51 -6.27
N VAL A 315 -12.79 11.10 -7.50
CA VAL A 315 -12.05 9.86 -7.80
C VAL A 315 -10.58 10.19 -8.00
N GLY A 316 -9.69 9.29 -7.59
CA GLY A 316 -8.26 9.41 -7.81
C GLY A 316 -7.54 8.06 -7.67
N VAL A 317 -6.31 8.00 -8.17
CA VAL A 317 -5.50 6.77 -8.17
C VAL A 317 -4.25 6.99 -7.31
N ARG A 318 -4.14 6.19 -6.27
CA ARG A 318 -3.02 6.17 -5.32
C ARG A 318 -1.89 5.30 -5.90
N CYS A 319 -0.65 5.65 -5.60
CA CYS A 319 0.50 4.78 -5.80
C CYS A 319 0.84 4.13 -4.45
N ALA A 320 0.61 2.83 -4.29
CA ALA A 320 0.74 2.11 -3.03
C ALA A 320 1.91 1.12 -3.05
N THR A 321 2.45 0.80 -1.87
CA THR A 321 3.53 -0.18 -1.69
C THR A 321 3.08 -1.26 -0.71
N ARG A 322 3.65 -2.47 -0.82
CA ARG A 322 3.25 -3.62 0.02
C ARG A 322 3.73 -3.54 1.47
N ASP A 323 4.77 -2.74 1.74
CA ASP A 323 5.26 -2.44 3.09
C ASP A 323 4.83 -1.04 3.60
N HIS A 324 3.92 -0.38 2.87
CA HIS A 324 3.29 0.91 3.21
C HIS A 324 4.25 2.11 3.39
N LEU A 325 5.52 1.96 3.03
CA LEU A 325 6.50 3.05 2.99
C LEU A 325 6.64 3.61 1.55
N PRO A 326 6.86 4.93 1.37
CA PRO A 326 7.19 5.51 0.07
C PRO A 326 8.43 4.87 -0.57
N PHE A 327 8.58 4.99 -1.88
CA PHE A 327 9.86 4.80 -2.55
C PHE A 327 10.48 6.19 -2.77
N MET A 328 11.64 6.43 -2.18
CA MET A 328 12.37 7.70 -2.23
C MET A 328 13.87 7.42 -2.41
N GLY A 329 14.48 8.03 -3.42
CA GLY A 329 15.94 7.99 -3.66
C GLY A 329 16.31 7.69 -5.11
N ASN A 330 17.54 7.25 -5.34
CA ASN A 330 18.06 6.91 -6.67
C ASN A 330 17.28 5.77 -7.34
N VAL A 331 17.01 5.91 -8.64
CA VAL A 331 16.41 4.84 -9.45
C VAL A 331 17.47 3.81 -9.81
N CYS A 332 17.25 2.57 -9.38
CA CYS A 332 18.13 1.44 -9.66
C CYS A 332 18.06 0.97 -11.12
N ARG A 333 19.19 0.49 -11.66
CA ARG A 333 19.23 -0.22 -12.94
C ARG A 333 18.87 -1.69 -12.68
N TYR A 334 17.60 -2.04 -12.87
CA TYR A 334 17.02 -3.30 -12.38
C TYR A 334 17.77 -4.56 -12.84
N ASP A 335 18.01 -4.72 -14.15
CA ASP A 335 18.64 -5.95 -14.68
C ASP A 335 20.12 -6.07 -14.28
N GLU A 336 20.82 -4.94 -14.16
CA GLU A 336 22.20 -4.88 -13.65
C GLU A 336 22.25 -5.23 -12.15
N LEU A 337 21.29 -4.76 -11.36
CA LEU A 337 21.17 -5.14 -9.96
C LEU A 337 21.01 -6.67 -9.82
N LEU A 338 20.16 -7.29 -10.64
CA LEU A 338 19.97 -8.76 -10.58
C LEU A 338 21.26 -9.51 -10.94
N THR A 339 22.00 -9.05 -11.95
CA THR A 339 23.28 -9.65 -12.35
C THR A 339 24.35 -9.47 -11.26
N GLN A 340 24.55 -8.23 -10.79
CA GLN A 340 25.58 -7.88 -9.80
C GLN A 340 25.35 -8.56 -8.44
N TYR A 341 24.09 -8.74 -8.04
CA TYR A 341 23.70 -9.32 -6.76
C TYR A 341 23.15 -10.75 -6.86
N GLU A 342 23.43 -11.48 -7.95
CA GLU A 342 22.99 -12.87 -8.15
C GLU A 342 23.37 -13.77 -6.96
N ASN A 343 24.62 -13.66 -6.51
CA ASN A 343 25.19 -14.44 -5.40
C ASN A 343 25.28 -13.62 -4.09
N LEU A 344 24.46 -12.57 -3.95
CA LEU A 344 24.58 -11.60 -2.85
C LEU A 344 24.50 -12.25 -1.47
N LYS A 345 23.70 -13.31 -1.29
CA LYS A 345 23.58 -14.01 0.00
C LYS A 345 24.94 -14.48 0.54
N GLU A 346 25.82 -14.92 -0.34
CA GLU A 346 27.18 -15.40 -0.05
C GLU A 346 28.23 -14.27 -0.07
N THR A 347 28.01 -13.17 -0.81
CA THR A 347 29.01 -12.11 -1.04
C THR A 347 28.74 -10.78 -0.32
N GLN A 348 27.81 -10.72 0.64
CA GLN A 348 27.38 -9.47 1.32
C GLN A 348 28.53 -8.59 1.83
N ALA A 349 29.59 -9.19 2.38
CA ALA A 349 30.72 -8.46 2.95
C ALA A 349 31.61 -7.75 1.91
N SER A 350 31.50 -8.11 0.64
CA SER A 350 32.24 -7.55 -0.49
C SER A 350 31.31 -7.08 -1.62
N ALA A 351 30.06 -6.75 -1.29
CA ALA A 351 29.07 -6.35 -2.28
C ALA A 351 29.35 -4.95 -2.83
N ASP A 352 29.41 -4.82 -4.15
CA ASP A 352 29.50 -3.54 -4.84
C ASP A 352 28.28 -2.65 -4.57
N LYS A 353 28.42 -1.34 -4.78
CA LYS A 353 27.32 -0.38 -4.64
C LYS A 353 26.15 -0.71 -5.58
N VAL A 354 24.92 -0.51 -5.12
CA VAL A 354 23.70 -0.69 -5.93
C VAL A 354 23.82 0.08 -7.26
N PRO A 355 23.67 -0.58 -8.43
CA PRO A 355 23.72 0.10 -9.72
C PRO A 355 22.49 0.98 -9.89
N VAL A 356 22.72 2.25 -10.20
CA VAL A 356 21.70 3.31 -10.31
C VAL A 356 21.87 4.11 -11.59
N TYR A 357 20.80 4.74 -12.05
CA TYR A 357 20.85 5.74 -13.11
C TYR A 357 21.39 7.05 -12.51
N ASN A 358 22.50 7.57 -13.05
CA ASN A 358 23.12 8.80 -12.53
C ASN A 358 22.16 9.99 -12.67
N ASN A 359 22.01 10.76 -11.59
CA ASN A 359 21.11 11.91 -11.48
C ASN A 359 19.63 11.63 -11.79
N LEU A 360 19.15 10.38 -11.65
CA LEU A 360 17.73 10.03 -11.72
C LEU A 360 17.22 9.53 -10.36
N PHE A 361 16.17 10.18 -9.87
CA PHE A 361 15.55 9.91 -8.57
C PHE A 361 14.05 9.65 -8.74
N ALA A 362 13.43 8.97 -7.78
CA ALA A 362 11.98 8.78 -7.73
C ALA A 362 11.43 9.08 -6.34
N LEU A 363 10.26 9.73 -6.28
CA LEU A 363 9.47 9.96 -5.06
C LEU A 363 8.03 9.52 -5.35
N ILE A 364 7.75 8.24 -5.06
CA ILE A 364 6.47 7.59 -5.36
C ILE A 364 6.02 6.72 -4.18
N GLY A 365 4.89 6.02 -4.29
CA GLY A 365 4.45 5.07 -3.25
C GLY A 365 3.85 5.71 -1.99
N LEU A 366 3.45 6.99 -2.03
CA LEU A 366 2.86 7.74 -0.90
C LEU A 366 1.52 7.17 -0.37
N GLY A 367 0.89 6.24 -1.10
CA GLY A 367 -0.32 5.53 -0.70
C GLY A 367 -1.50 6.48 -0.40
N SER A 368 -2.17 6.22 0.72
CA SER A 368 -3.21 7.09 1.30
C SER A 368 -2.69 8.06 2.36
N ARG A 369 -1.36 8.11 2.62
CA ARG A 369 -0.74 8.88 3.71
C ARG A 369 0.27 9.92 3.20
N GLY A 370 0.06 10.41 1.97
CA GLY A 370 0.93 11.39 1.33
C GLY A 370 1.04 12.70 2.12
N LEU A 371 -0.05 13.18 2.73
CA LEU A 371 -0.03 14.42 3.53
C LEU A 371 0.94 14.35 4.72
N SER A 372 0.99 13.21 5.42
CA SER A 372 1.89 13.02 6.57
C SER A 372 3.34 12.72 6.18
N SER A 373 3.55 12.07 5.03
CA SER A 373 4.88 11.56 4.62
C SER A 373 5.63 12.50 3.67
N ALA A 374 4.93 13.14 2.72
CA ALA A 374 5.53 13.95 1.66
C ALA A 374 6.45 15.08 2.15
N PRO A 375 6.15 15.85 3.22
CA PRO A 375 7.04 16.90 3.69
C PRO A 375 8.44 16.36 4.06
N LEU A 376 8.46 15.25 4.80
CA LEU A 376 9.69 14.66 5.33
C LEU A 376 10.50 13.91 4.27
N VAL A 377 9.84 13.18 3.36
CA VAL A 377 10.55 12.53 2.24
C VAL A 377 10.94 13.51 1.13
N GLY A 378 10.27 14.67 1.03
CA GLY A 378 10.65 15.76 0.15
C GLY A 378 11.94 16.45 0.61
N GLU A 379 12.02 16.79 1.91
CA GLU A 379 13.25 17.32 2.51
C GLU A 379 14.42 16.34 2.34
N MET A 380 14.20 15.06 2.68
CA MET A 380 15.19 14.00 2.49
C MET A 380 15.70 13.89 1.05
N MET A 381 14.80 14.00 0.07
CA MET A 381 15.17 13.97 -1.34
C MET A 381 16.01 15.20 -1.74
N ALA A 382 15.67 16.39 -1.23
CA ALA A 382 16.48 17.59 -1.45
C ALA A 382 17.90 17.40 -0.88
N SER A 383 18.01 16.97 0.39
CA SER A 383 19.32 16.69 1.02
C SER A 383 20.14 15.66 0.22
N GLN A 384 19.50 14.56 -0.24
CA GLN A 384 20.17 13.52 -1.04
C GLN A 384 20.64 14.03 -2.42
N ILE A 385 19.90 14.94 -3.05
CA ILE A 385 20.29 15.54 -4.34
C ILE A 385 21.42 16.57 -4.16
N CYS A 386 21.39 17.34 -3.07
CA CYS A 386 22.40 18.35 -2.74
C CYS A 386 23.69 17.79 -2.11
N GLY A 387 23.63 16.58 -1.56
CA GLY A 387 24.76 15.96 -0.84
C GLY A 387 24.84 16.36 0.64
N ASP A 388 23.75 16.90 1.20
CA ASP A 388 23.66 17.33 2.59
C ASP A 388 23.48 16.13 3.56
N PRO A 389 23.75 16.31 4.86
CA PRO A 389 23.48 15.29 5.88
C PRO A 389 22.00 14.87 5.90
N LEU A 390 21.75 13.57 5.77
CA LEU A 390 20.39 13.01 5.71
C LEU A 390 19.74 12.94 7.11
N PRO A 391 18.56 13.55 7.35
CA PRO A 391 17.95 13.65 8.69
C PRO A 391 17.25 12.36 9.18
N MET A 392 17.76 11.17 8.84
CA MET A 392 17.20 9.86 9.24
C MET A 392 18.28 8.81 9.51
N PRO A 393 18.03 7.83 10.40
CA PRO A 393 18.92 6.68 10.56
C PRO A 393 18.92 5.79 9.31
N LEU A 394 20.04 5.12 9.07
CA LEU A 394 20.27 4.27 7.88
C LEU A 394 19.16 3.23 7.66
N SER A 395 18.65 2.61 8.71
CA SER A 395 17.56 1.62 8.63
C SER A 395 16.25 2.18 8.05
N VAL A 396 15.98 3.47 8.22
CA VAL A 396 14.83 4.15 7.59
C VAL A 396 15.14 4.48 6.13
N LEU A 397 16.36 4.93 5.81
CA LEU A 397 16.80 5.20 4.44
C LEU A 397 16.74 3.93 3.56
N GLU A 398 17.26 2.80 4.06
CA GLU A 398 17.14 1.48 3.44
C GLU A 398 15.68 1.03 3.27
N ALA A 399 14.80 1.43 4.20
CA ALA A 399 13.37 1.15 4.13
C ALA A 399 12.59 2.09 3.18
N LEU A 400 13.21 3.16 2.69
CA LEU A 400 12.66 4.07 1.67
C LEU A 400 13.24 3.83 0.27
N HIS A 401 14.45 3.28 0.16
CA HIS A 401 15.16 3.12 -1.13
C HIS A 401 14.34 2.36 -2.21
N PRO A 402 14.32 2.80 -3.49
CA PRO A 402 13.58 2.16 -4.57
C PRO A 402 13.87 0.66 -4.74
N GLY A 403 15.15 0.27 -4.67
CA GLY A 403 15.57 -1.13 -4.80
C GLY A 403 15.31 -2.04 -3.60
N ARG A 404 14.79 -1.53 -2.47
CA ARG A 404 14.77 -2.26 -1.17
C ARG A 404 14.13 -3.64 -1.23
N MET A 405 13.04 -3.81 -2.00
CA MET A 405 12.28 -5.06 -2.02
C MET A 405 13.03 -6.16 -2.77
N TRP A 406 13.83 -5.80 -3.76
CA TRP A 406 14.66 -6.74 -4.52
C TRP A 406 15.89 -7.13 -3.68
N VAL A 407 16.61 -6.15 -3.12
CA VAL A 407 17.79 -6.39 -2.26
C VAL A 407 17.41 -7.26 -1.05
N ARG A 408 16.29 -7.00 -0.37
CA ARG A 408 15.77 -7.84 0.74
C ARG A 408 15.50 -9.31 0.35
N LYS A 409 15.30 -9.61 -0.93
CA LYS A 409 15.17 -10.99 -1.45
C LYS A 409 16.54 -11.58 -1.81
N LEU A 410 17.38 -10.82 -2.50
CA LEU A 410 18.73 -11.23 -2.95
C LEU A 410 19.66 -11.56 -1.78
N VAL A 411 19.64 -10.73 -0.71
CA VAL A 411 20.33 -11.00 0.58
C VAL A 411 19.92 -12.35 1.19
N LYS A 412 18.73 -12.86 0.87
CA LYS A 412 18.19 -14.13 1.35
C LYS A 412 18.30 -15.27 0.33
N GLY A 413 18.99 -15.06 -0.80
CA GLY A 413 19.10 -16.01 -1.91
C GLY A 413 17.75 -16.34 -2.56
N ARG A 414 16.78 -15.40 -2.52
CA ARG A 414 15.44 -15.59 -3.06
C ARG A 414 15.28 -14.88 -4.40
N LYS A 415 14.64 -15.54 -5.35
CA LYS A 415 14.27 -14.94 -6.65
C LYS A 415 13.39 -13.70 -6.47
N VAL A 416 13.75 -12.64 -7.20
CA VAL A 416 13.10 -11.32 -7.21
C VAL A 416 11.73 -11.38 -7.88
#